data_AF-A0A7M1SQM7-F1
#
_entry.id   AF-A0A7M1SQM7-F1
#
_cell.length_a   1.000
_cell.length_b   1.000
_cell.length_c   1.000
_cell.angle_alpha   90.00
_cell.angle_beta   90.00
_cell.angle_gamma   90.00
#
_symmetry.space_group_name_H-M   'P 1'
#
loop_
_entity.id
_entity.type
_entity.pdbx_description
1 polymer ?
#
loop_
_entity_poly.entity_id
_entity_poly.type
_entity_poly.pdbx_seq_one_letter_code
_entity_poly.pdbx_strand_id
1 'polypeptide(L)'
;MTGSPVSRLRRVLSGIGRLITAVFVLALAAGLALAASWRPPASQGAIEPTQIDVGAAPLTLVCPPAPVLPTGDGGDLDYDDQFDTTGETALADLGVVLGRDGAEPEPATGGSIGTDGNAIPVVGSLRLLNTEDPEPLQLQAEPSGQETAFAAGASLSRTDTGDLRGLTAAPCTAPTSSAWLVGGQTELGSSARLTLTNPGETAATVTVQAWGSVGPVDPVTLALEPGGVSSVLLEAVTLEPRLGVHVSSEGGRFTASIQETVLDGLVSQGSDVITAAADPSTELHVGPIPVLADAGTAMLRLLNPGEERAEVSIDVLTEGASTLSGTDALVIEPGTVVDIALDGIDEGTAALRITSDQPVTGGALIVRQGGPSELDPDQSLAERAWLPATDPADHGLLALPADGALVDEVALALTNPGAEDQTVTVHTVDADGQRSAPVEIRIPASSTSGLGDLDVNGAVAVEVTGTQVLATATLSATTDQGTMVGVLPMTPDAHSDQSVTVHVGTN
;
A
#
# COMPACT_ATOMS: atom_id res chain seq x y z
N MET A 1 36.05 -106.83 6.36
CA MET A 1 35.05 -106.91 5.27
C MET A 1 33.70 -106.71 5.95
N THR A 2 32.91 -105.66 5.77
CA THR A 2 32.44 -105.00 4.53
C THR A 2 32.01 -103.55 4.85
N GLY A 3 32.70 -102.54 4.31
CA GLY A 3 32.25 -101.14 4.36
C GLY A 3 31.44 -100.83 3.10
N SER A 4 30.12 -100.67 3.24
CA SER A 4 29.21 -100.34 2.14
C SER A 4 29.42 -98.88 1.66
N PRO A 5 29.69 -98.61 0.37
CA PRO A 5 30.01 -97.29 -0.17
C PRO A 5 28.77 -96.44 -0.53
N VAL A 6 27.59 -96.76 0.01
CA VAL A 6 26.31 -96.15 -0.42
C VAL A 6 25.94 -94.89 0.38
N SER A 7 26.60 -94.58 1.50
CA SER A 7 26.18 -93.50 2.41
C SER A 7 26.74 -92.10 2.10
N ARG A 8 27.86 -91.98 1.36
CA ARG A 8 28.47 -90.68 1.05
C ARG A 8 27.83 -89.99 -0.16
N LEU A 9 27.42 -90.75 -1.19
CA LEU A 9 26.80 -90.19 -2.39
C LEU A 9 25.42 -89.57 -2.11
N ARG A 10 24.63 -90.18 -1.21
CA ARG A 10 23.30 -89.70 -0.81
C ARG A 10 23.35 -88.37 -0.04
N ARG A 11 24.39 -88.14 0.77
CA ARG A 11 24.58 -86.85 1.47
C ARG A 11 25.00 -85.73 0.52
N VAL A 12 25.88 -86.02 -0.43
CA VAL A 12 26.32 -85.03 -1.43
C VAL A 12 25.16 -84.63 -2.35
N LEU A 13 24.37 -85.60 -2.83
CA LEU A 13 23.15 -85.32 -3.63
C LEU A 13 22.09 -84.53 -2.84
N SER A 14 21.91 -84.81 -1.54
CA SER A 14 20.99 -84.03 -0.69
C SER A 14 21.48 -82.60 -0.42
N GLY A 15 22.80 -82.39 -0.36
CA GLY A 15 23.41 -81.07 -0.19
C GLY A 15 23.28 -80.22 -1.45
N ILE A 16 23.52 -80.81 -2.63
CA ILE A 16 23.35 -80.15 -3.93
C ILE A 16 21.87 -79.79 -4.16
N GLY A 17 20.93 -80.69 -3.83
CA GLY A 17 19.50 -80.42 -3.93
C GLY A 17 19.06 -79.21 -3.08
N ARG A 18 19.53 -79.13 -1.83
CA ARG A 18 19.23 -77.99 -0.95
C ARG A 18 19.84 -76.68 -1.45
N LEU A 19 21.04 -76.74 -2.03
CA LEU A 19 21.71 -75.56 -2.56
C LEU A 19 21.01 -75.03 -3.82
N ILE A 20 20.55 -75.93 -4.71
CA ILE A 20 19.73 -75.57 -5.88
C ILE A 20 18.41 -74.95 -5.44
N THR A 21 17.77 -75.51 -4.40
CA THR A 21 16.48 -74.98 -3.91
C THR A 21 16.66 -73.59 -3.27
N ALA A 22 17.73 -73.39 -2.50
CA ALA A 22 18.05 -72.09 -1.91
C ALA A 22 18.35 -71.02 -2.97
N VAL A 23 19.13 -71.36 -4.00
CA VAL A 23 19.41 -70.46 -5.13
C VAL A 23 18.14 -70.14 -5.90
N PHE A 24 17.26 -71.11 -6.11
CA PHE A 24 16.00 -70.89 -6.82
C PHE A 24 15.06 -69.97 -6.03
N VAL A 25 14.96 -70.15 -4.70
CA VAL A 25 14.16 -69.27 -3.83
C VAL A 25 14.72 -67.85 -3.81
N LEU A 26 16.05 -67.68 -3.75
CA LEU A 26 16.70 -66.38 -3.82
C LEU A 26 16.46 -65.69 -5.17
N ALA A 27 16.55 -66.44 -6.29
CA ALA A 27 16.25 -65.91 -7.61
C ALA A 27 14.78 -65.50 -7.75
N LEU A 28 13.86 -66.24 -7.15
CA LEU A 28 12.43 -65.93 -7.15
C LEU A 28 12.12 -64.69 -6.29
N ALA A 29 12.75 -64.56 -5.13
CA ALA A 29 12.63 -63.40 -4.26
C ALA A 29 13.23 -62.14 -4.91
N ALA A 30 14.40 -62.25 -5.55
CA ALA A 30 15.02 -61.16 -6.30
C ALA A 30 14.16 -60.77 -7.52
N GLY A 31 13.61 -61.75 -8.24
CA GLY A 31 12.69 -61.51 -9.35
C GLY A 31 11.40 -60.81 -8.92
N LEU A 32 10.84 -61.16 -7.75
CA LEU A 32 9.68 -60.48 -7.18
C LEU A 32 10.00 -59.06 -6.73
N ALA A 33 11.17 -58.83 -6.13
CA ALA A 33 11.61 -57.49 -5.74
C ALA A 33 11.83 -56.59 -6.97
N LEU A 34 12.46 -57.11 -8.02
CA LEU A 34 12.64 -56.40 -9.29
C LEU A 34 11.28 -56.12 -9.97
N ALA A 35 10.38 -57.10 -10.01
CA ALA A 35 9.04 -56.91 -10.55
C ALA A 35 8.20 -55.90 -9.75
N ALA A 36 8.39 -55.83 -8.42
CA ALA A 36 7.76 -54.81 -7.59
C ALA A 36 8.35 -53.42 -7.84
N SER A 37 9.67 -53.31 -8.07
CA SER A 37 10.32 -52.03 -8.39
C SER A 37 9.97 -51.46 -9.77
N TRP A 38 9.49 -52.31 -10.68
CA TRP A 38 9.02 -51.91 -12.02
C TRP A 38 7.53 -51.59 -12.07
N ARG A 39 6.77 -51.87 -11.00
CA ARG A 39 5.41 -51.35 -10.89
C ARG A 39 5.51 -49.89 -10.48
N PRO A 40 5.07 -48.94 -11.32
CA PRO A 40 4.90 -47.58 -10.83
C PRO A 40 3.99 -47.63 -9.59
N PRO A 41 4.26 -46.85 -8.53
CA PRO A 41 3.33 -46.72 -7.43
C PRO A 41 1.95 -46.45 -8.03
N ALA A 42 0.91 -47.11 -7.52
CA ALA A 42 -0.45 -46.81 -7.94
C ALA A 42 -0.59 -45.30 -7.78
N SER A 43 -0.77 -44.58 -8.90
CA SER A 43 -1.11 -43.18 -8.86
C SER A 43 -2.38 -43.13 -8.02
N GLN A 44 -2.29 -42.62 -6.79
CA GLN A 44 -3.47 -42.08 -6.16
C GLN A 44 -3.98 -41.08 -7.18
N GLY A 45 -5.15 -41.35 -7.76
CA GLY A 45 -5.73 -40.41 -8.70
C GLY A 45 -5.68 -39.08 -8.00
N ALA A 46 -4.91 -38.14 -8.53
CA ALA A 46 -4.98 -36.78 -8.08
C ALA A 46 -6.44 -36.41 -8.29
N ILE A 47 -7.20 -36.36 -7.20
CA ILE A 47 -8.51 -35.73 -7.24
C ILE A 47 -8.14 -34.31 -7.57
N GLU A 48 -8.39 -33.88 -8.81
CA GLU A 48 -8.28 -32.48 -9.15
C GLU A 48 -9.08 -31.72 -8.09
N PRO A 49 -8.42 -30.87 -7.28
CA PRO A 49 -9.14 -30.13 -6.26
C PRO A 49 -10.27 -29.42 -6.97
N THR A 50 -11.50 -29.71 -6.57
CA THR A 50 -12.66 -29.00 -7.10
C THR A 50 -12.47 -27.55 -6.67
N GLN A 51 -12.12 -26.70 -7.62
CA GLN A 51 -12.12 -25.26 -7.39
C GLN A 51 -13.58 -24.88 -7.19
N ILE A 52 -13.91 -24.51 -5.96
CA ILE A 52 -15.20 -23.91 -5.64
C ILE A 52 -14.98 -22.42 -5.80
N ASP A 53 -15.66 -21.87 -6.79
CA ASP A 53 -15.80 -20.44 -6.98
C ASP A 53 -16.56 -19.86 -5.77
N VAL A 54 -15.80 -19.33 -4.82
CA VAL A 54 -16.31 -18.47 -3.76
C VAL A 54 -16.41 -17.09 -4.40
N GLY A 55 -17.57 -16.80 -5.00
CA GLY A 55 -17.80 -15.54 -5.72
C GLY A 55 -17.36 -14.32 -4.93
N ALA A 56 -17.14 -13.20 -5.62
CA ALA A 56 -16.58 -11.99 -5.03
C ALA A 56 -17.34 -11.55 -3.77
N ALA A 57 -16.59 -11.10 -2.76
CA ALA A 57 -17.13 -10.50 -1.55
C ALA A 57 -17.32 -8.98 -1.76
N PRO A 58 -18.15 -8.30 -0.93
CA PRO A 58 -18.22 -6.85 -0.92
C PRO A 58 -16.84 -6.22 -0.71
N LEU A 59 -16.54 -5.19 -1.48
CA LEU A 59 -15.34 -4.38 -1.30
C LEU A 59 -15.58 -3.39 -0.16
N THR A 60 -14.66 -3.33 0.80
CA THR A 60 -14.63 -2.28 1.83
C THR A 60 -13.39 -1.42 1.63
N LEU A 61 -13.57 -0.10 1.60
CA LEU A 61 -12.51 0.90 1.67
C LEU A 61 -12.73 1.79 2.89
N VAL A 62 -11.65 2.20 3.55
CA VAL A 62 -11.68 3.11 4.70
C VAL A 62 -10.75 4.28 4.47
N CYS A 63 -11.29 5.49 4.59
CA CYS A 63 -10.54 6.73 4.49
C CYS A 63 -10.00 7.11 5.87
N PRO A 64 -8.78 7.67 5.98
CA PRO A 64 -8.27 8.22 7.22
C PRO A 64 -9.20 9.32 7.79
N PRO A 65 -9.18 9.56 9.12
CA PRO A 65 -9.90 10.70 9.68
C PRO A 65 -9.27 12.04 9.29
N ALA A 66 -10.00 13.12 9.53
CA ALA A 66 -9.47 14.46 9.44
C ALA A 66 -8.26 14.68 10.40
N PRO A 67 -7.26 15.49 10.01
CA PRO A 67 -6.19 15.87 10.91
C PRO A 67 -6.70 16.59 12.16
N VAL A 68 -6.14 16.25 13.32
CA VAL A 68 -6.46 16.90 14.60
C VAL A 68 -5.19 17.31 15.34
N LEU A 69 -5.25 18.37 16.14
CA LEU A 69 -4.09 18.80 16.91
C LEU A 69 -3.63 17.70 17.89
N PRO A 70 -2.32 17.58 18.16
CA PRO A 70 -1.82 16.68 19.20
C PRO A 70 -2.44 16.95 20.58
N THR A 71 -2.78 18.21 20.86
CA THR A 71 -3.40 18.67 22.12
C THR A 71 -4.92 18.50 22.17
N GLY A 72 -5.58 18.22 21.04
CA GLY A 72 -7.04 18.16 20.92
C GLY A 72 -7.71 16.96 21.62
N ASP A 73 -6.97 15.87 21.86
CA ASP A 73 -7.48 14.70 22.59
C ASP A 73 -7.47 14.89 24.12
N GLY A 74 -6.91 16.01 24.60
CA GLY A 74 -6.83 16.37 26.01
C GLY A 74 -8.11 17.04 26.52
N GLY A 75 -9.18 16.27 26.66
CA GLY A 75 -10.42 16.73 27.30
C GLY A 75 -10.25 17.03 28.79
N ASP A 76 -9.62 18.16 29.15
CA ASP A 76 -9.78 18.80 30.47
C ASP A 76 -9.16 20.23 30.54
N LEU A 77 -8.62 20.75 29.44
CA LEU A 77 -8.11 22.12 29.39
C LEU A 77 -8.98 22.93 28.43
N ASP A 78 -9.88 23.73 28.97
CA ASP A 78 -10.49 24.85 28.25
C ASP A 78 -9.34 25.77 27.80
N TYR A 79 -8.85 25.58 26.58
CA TYR A 79 -7.94 26.50 25.94
C TYR A 79 -8.74 27.78 25.64
N ASP A 80 -8.21 28.94 26.02
CA ASP A 80 -8.82 30.21 25.63
C ASP A 80 -8.77 30.30 24.10
N ASP A 81 -9.92 30.54 23.45
CA ASP A 81 -10.08 30.64 21.99
C ASP A 81 -9.03 31.57 21.35
N GLN A 82 -8.46 32.52 22.12
CA GLN A 82 -7.36 33.39 21.67
C GLN A 82 -6.02 32.69 21.44
N PHE A 83 -5.84 31.46 21.92
CA PHE A 83 -4.66 30.63 21.70
C PHE A 83 -4.99 29.35 20.90
N ASP A 84 -6.16 29.29 20.28
CA ASP A 84 -6.49 28.21 19.36
C ASP A 84 -5.53 28.25 18.15
N THR A 85 -4.71 27.20 18.02
CA THR A 85 -3.75 27.03 16.93
C THR A 85 -4.25 26.07 15.84
N THR A 86 -5.51 25.61 15.92
CA THR A 86 -6.05 24.59 15.00
C THR A 86 -6.19 25.13 13.58
N GLY A 87 -6.58 26.41 13.44
CA GLY A 87 -7.03 26.98 12.17
C GLY A 87 -8.40 26.43 11.75
N GLU A 88 -9.07 27.10 10.81
CA GLU A 88 -10.28 26.55 10.17
C GLU A 88 -9.86 25.48 9.15
N THR A 89 -10.24 24.23 9.40
CA THR A 89 -10.00 23.10 8.49
C THR A 89 -11.25 22.82 7.66
N ALA A 90 -11.11 22.85 6.33
CA ALA A 90 -12.14 22.40 5.41
C ALA A 90 -11.85 20.96 4.97
N LEU A 91 -12.89 20.14 4.87
CA LEU A 91 -12.81 18.69 4.64
C LEU A 91 -13.52 18.32 3.34
N ALA A 92 -13.01 17.31 2.64
CA ALA A 92 -13.66 16.72 1.49
C ALA A 92 -13.28 15.24 1.39
N ASP A 93 -14.18 14.37 1.87
CA ASP A 93 -14.07 12.93 1.74
C ASP A 93 -14.92 12.45 0.56
N LEU A 94 -14.30 11.64 -0.30
CA LEU A 94 -14.87 11.18 -1.55
C LEU A 94 -14.81 9.64 -1.63
N GLY A 95 -15.94 9.03 -2.01
CA GLY A 95 -16.02 7.65 -2.43
C GLY A 95 -16.63 7.54 -3.83
N VAL A 96 -15.97 6.82 -4.73
CA VAL A 96 -16.45 6.54 -6.08
C VAL A 96 -16.57 5.05 -6.30
N VAL A 97 -17.71 4.59 -6.82
CA VAL A 97 -17.93 3.22 -7.29
C VAL A 97 -18.35 3.29 -8.75
N LEU A 98 -17.55 2.70 -9.64
CA LEU A 98 -17.83 2.66 -11.06
C LEU A 98 -18.39 1.30 -11.47
N GLY A 99 -19.42 1.31 -12.32
CA GLY A 99 -19.86 0.09 -12.98
C GLY A 99 -18.89 -0.30 -14.09
N ARG A 100 -18.49 -1.57 -14.16
CA ARG A 100 -17.54 -2.06 -15.16
C ARG A 100 -18.09 -1.90 -16.58
N ASP A 101 -17.23 -1.60 -17.55
CA ASP A 101 -17.59 -1.38 -18.96
C ASP A 101 -18.69 -0.33 -19.19
N GLY A 102 -18.83 0.64 -18.28
CA GLY A 102 -19.88 1.66 -18.33
C GLY A 102 -21.27 1.17 -17.94
N ALA A 103 -21.37 0.00 -17.32
CA ALA A 103 -22.62 -0.50 -16.73
C ALA A 103 -23.04 0.32 -15.50
N GLU A 104 -24.25 0.05 -15.01
CA GLU A 104 -24.70 0.58 -13.72
C GLU A 104 -23.95 -0.15 -12.59
N PRO A 105 -23.35 0.57 -11.63
CA PRO A 105 -22.71 -0.05 -10.46
C PRO A 105 -23.73 -0.68 -9.51
N GLU A 106 -23.38 -1.84 -8.97
CA GLU A 106 -24.11 -2.53 -7.90
C GLU A 106 -24.26 -1.65 -6.64
N PRO A 107 -25.19 -1.97 -5.72
CA PRO A 107 -25.42 -1.17 -4.52
C PRO A 107 -24.15 -0.88 -3.72
N ALA A 108 -24.06 0.33 -3.19
CA ALA A 108 -23.00 0.72 -2.28
C ALA A 108 -23.57 1.53 -1.12
N THR A 109 -22.92 1.46 0.03
CA THR A 109 -23.22 2.24 1.22
C THR A 109 -21.97 2.98 1.68
N GLY A 110 -22.15 4.11 2.35
CA GLY A 110 -21.04 4.73 3.05
C GLY A 110 -21.48 5.65 4.17
N GLY A 111 -20.55 5.90 5.09
CA GLY A 111 -20.76 6.69 6.30
C GLY A 111 -19.61 6.48 7.29
N SER A 112 -19.70 7.15 8.43
CA SER A 112 -18.69 7.04 9.49
C SER A 112 -18.57 5.59 9.98
N ILE A 113 -17.35 5.21 10.37
CA ILE A 113 -17.04 3.89 10.90
C ILE A 113 -17.97 3.46 12.05
N GLY A 114 -18.33 2.17 12.08
CA GLY A 114 -19.19 1.62 13.13
C GLY A 114 -20.67 1.96 13.00
N THR A 115 -21.07 2.62 11.91
CA THR A 115 -22.48 2.87 11.56
C THR A 115 -22.93 1.96 10.41
N ASP A 116 -24.24 1.78 10.23
CA ASP A 116 -24.81 0.98 9.14
C ASP A 116 -24.60 1.63 7.74
N GLY A 117 -24.04 2.84 7.69
CA GLY A 117 -23.89 3.63 6.46
C GLY A 117 -25.23 4.05 5.84
N ASN A 118 -25.16 4.91 4.83
CA ASN A 118 -26.30 5.30 4.01
C ASN A 118 -26.15 4.76 2.59
N ALA A 119 -27.25 4.35 1.97
CA ALA A 119 -27.24 3.93 0.58
C ALA A 119 -26.82 5.09 -0.34
N ILE A 120 -25.82 4.86 -1.19
CA ILE A 120 -25.30 5.86 -2.11
C ILE A 120 -26.12 5.79 -3.42
N PRO A 121 -26.76 6.89 -3.86
CA PRO A 121 -27.56 6.87 -5.08
C PRO A 121 -26.69 6.64 -6.32
N VAL A 122 -27.29 6.04 -7.35
CA VAL A 122 -26.63 5.84 -8.64
C VAL A 122 -26.89 7.02 -9.57
N VAL A 123 -25.86 7.42 -10.29
CA VAL A 123 -25.86 8.49 -11.30
C VAL A 123 -25.08 7.98 -12.51
N GLY A 124 -25.79 7.65 -13.60
CA GLY A 124 -25.15 7.07 -14.79
C GLY A 124 -24.41 5.76 -14.48
N SER A 125 -23.10 5.74 -14.74
CA SER A 125 -22.21 4.60 -14.47
C SER A 125 -21.46 4.68 -13.12
N LEU A 126 -21.91 5.56 -12.22
CA LEU A 126 -21.21 5.95 -11.00
C LEU A 126 -22.15 5.92 -9.77
N ARG A 127 -21.61 5.56 -8.60
CA ARG A 127 -22.11 6.00 -7.30
C ARG A 127 -21.08 6.92 -6.68
N LEU A 128 -21.52 8.09 -6.26
CA LEU A 128 -20.68 9.15 -5.73
C LEU A 128 -21.10 9.47 -4.30
N LEU A 129 -20.17 9.36 -3.37
CA LEU A 129 -20.31 9.78 -1.98
C LEU A 129 -19.37 10.95 -1.73
N ASN A 130 -19.93 12.06 -1.25
CA ASN A 130 -19.17 13.21 -0.76
C ASN A 130 -19.60 13.49 0.67
N THR A 131 -18.65 13.70 1.58
CA THR A 131 -18.91 14.07 2.98
C THR A 131 -17.82 14.99 3.52
N GLU A 132 -18.15 15.73 4.57
CA GLU A 132 -17.24 16.64 5.29
C GLU A 132 -17.12 16.17 6.76
N ASP A 133 -17.32 14.88 7.01
CA ASP A 133 -17.28 14.26 8.33
C ASP A 133 -15.82 14.08 8.78
N PRO A 134 -15.42 14.55 9.97
CA PRO A 134 -14.05 14.37 10.46
C PRO A 134 -13.72 12.92 10.85
N GLU A 135 -14.73 12.07 11.06
CA GLU A 135 -14.54 10.66 11.42
C GLU A 135 -14.09 9.81 10.22
N PRO A 136 -13.38 8.68 10.43
CA PRO A 136 -13.01 7.80 9.33
C PRO A 136 -14.23 7.35 8.51
N LEU A 137 -14.21 7.64 7.21
CA LEU A 137 -15.24 7.20 6.28
C LEU A 137 -15.06 5.72 5.91
N GLN A 138 -16.15 4.95 5.95
CA GLN A 138 -16.24 3.60 5.40
C GLN A 138 -17.09 3.61 4.12
N LEU A 139 -16.56 3.04 3.04
CA LEU A 139 -17.28 2.75 1.80
C LEU A 139 -17.39 1.23 1.63
N GLN A 140 -18.61 0.73 1.46
CA GLN A 140 -18.88 -0.68 1.15
C GLN A 140 -19.59 -0.78 -0.19
N ALA A 141 -19.06 -1.57 -1.11
CA ALA A 141 -19.61 -1.74 -2.46
C ALA A 141 -19.85 -3.23 -2.76
N GLU A 142 -21.05 -3.55 -3.22
CA GLU A 142 -21.44 -4.91 -3.57
C GLU A 142 -20.75 -5.36 -4.87
N PRO A 143 -20.38 -6.66 -4.97
CA PRO A 143 -19.75 -7.22 -6.15
C PRO A 143 -20.73 -7.38 -7.31
N SER A 144 -20.23 -7.29 -8.54
CA SER A 144 -21.00 -7.55 -9.76
C SER A 144 -20.73 -8.97 -10.27
N GLY A 145 -21.62 -9.90 -9.93
CA GLY A 145 -21.46 -11.31 -10.29
C GLY A 145 -20.25 -11.95 -9.58
N GLN A 146 -19.18 -12.23 -10.33
CA GLN A 146 -17.92 -12.78 -9.79
C GLN A 146 -16.82 -11.72 -9.67
N GLU A 147 -17.10 -10.49 -10.06
CA GLU A 147 -16.12 -9.41 -10.04
C GLU A 147 -16.31 -8.56 -8.79
N THR A 148 -15.21 -8.33 -8.06
CA THR A 148 -15.19 -7.38 -6.95
C THR A 148 -15.60 -6.00 -7.48
N ALA A 149 -16.29 -5.21 -6.65
CA ALA A 149 -16.65 -3.84 -7.00
C ALA A 149 -15.40 -3.04 -7.41
N PHE A 150 -15.56 -2.14 -8.38
CA PHE A 150 -14.49 -1.25 -8.83
C PHE A 150 -14.69 0.12 -8.18
N ALA A 151 -13.91 0.40 -7.14
CA ALA A 151 -14.09 1.59 -6.32
C ALA A 151 -12.76 2.16 -5.86
N ALA A 152 -12.77 3.47 -5.58
CA ALA A 152 -11.69 4.19 -4.93
C ALA A 152 -12.27 5.28 -4.03
N GLY A 153 -11.44 5.86 -3.20
CA GLY A 153 -11.81 7.04 -2.45
C GLY A 153 -10.57 7.84 -2.04
N ALA A 154 -10.81 9.06 -1.62
CA ALA A 154 -9.78 9.92 -1.07
C ALA A 154 -10.37 10.75 0.08
N SER A 155 -9.57 10.97 1.12
CA SER A 155 -9.81 11.99 2.13
C SER A 155 -8.90 13.18 1.85
N LEU A 156 -9.48 14.38 1.89
CA LEU A 156 -8.77 15.63 1.73
C LEU A 156 -9.11 16.55 2.88
N SER A 157 -8.09 17.25 3.38
CA SER A 157 -8.28 18.35 4.31
C SER A 157 -7.37 19.51 3.96
N ARG A 158 -7.88 20.73 4.09
CA ARG A 158 -7.11 21.95 3.89
C ARG A 158 -7.27 22.86 5.09
N THR A 159 -6.15 23.25 5.66
CA THR A 159 -6.08 24.25 6.73
C THR A 159 -5.12 25.34 6.30
N ASP A 160 -5.61 26.58 6.17
CA ASP A 160 -4.80 27.69 5.63
C ASP A 160 -3.87 28.33 6.69
N THR A 161 -4.13 28.12 7.98
CA THR A 161 -3.39 28.77 9.08
C THR A 161 -3.24 27.84 10.29
N GLY A 162 -2.44 28.24 11.26
CA GLY A 162 -2.25 27.47 12.49
C GLY A 162 -1.24 26.32 12.34
N ASP A 163 -1.18 25.48 13.37
CA ASP A 163 -0.20 24.40 13.49
C ASP A 163 -0.49 23.28 12.49
N LEU A 164 -1.77 23.05 12.15
CA LEU A 164 -2.23 22.08 11.13
C LEU A 164 -2.23 22.64 9.71
N ARG A 165 -1.56 23.78 9.46
CA ARG A 165 -1.49 24.31 8.10
C ARG A 165 -0.97 23.25 7.13
N GLY A 166 -1.75 22.97 6.10
CA GLY A 166 -1.39 22.01 5.04
C GLY A 166 -2.56 21.62 4.16
N LEU A 167 -2.24 21.01 3.01
CA LEU A 167 -3.17 20.28 2.15
C LEU A 167 -2.89 18.77 2.24
N THR A 168 -3.61 18.10 3.12
CA THR A 168 -3.51 16.65 3.27
C THR A 168 -4.36 15.94 2.22
N ALA A 169 -3.81 14.88 1.61
CA ALA A 169 -4.55 14.03 0.69
C ALA A 169 -4.16 12.56 0.89
N ALA A 170 -5.12 11.72 1.24
CA ALA A 170 -4.87 10.30 1.51
C ALA A 170 -5.88 9.39 0.80
N PRO A 171 -5.44 8.30 0.12
CA PRO A 171 -6.35 7.35 -0.47
C PRO A 171 -7.12 6.56 0.61
N CYS A 172 -8.36 6.19 0.32
CA CYS A 172 -9.08 5.21 1.13
C CYS A 172 -8.51 3.82 0.83
N THR A 173 -8.20 3.05 1.88
CA THR A 173 -7.48 1.79 1.75
C THR A 173 -8.36 0.59 2.11
N ALA A 174 -8.08 -0.55 1.48
CA ALA A 174 -8.75 -1.80 1.83
C ALA A 174 -8.22 -2.34 3.17
N PRO A 175 -9.09 -2.86 4.06
CA PRO A 175 -8.66 -3.42 5.34
C PRO A 175 -7.71 -4.63 5.19
N THR A 176 -6.58 -4.57 5.88
CA THR A 176 -5.51 -5.57 5.86
C THR A 176 -5.25 -6.17 7.24
N SER A 177 -4.45 -7.22 7.30
CA SER A 177 -3.91 -7.78 8.55
C SER A 177 -2.46 -7.36 8.85
N SER A 178 -1.83 -6.68 7.89
CA SER A 178 -0.45 -6.20 7.93
C SER A 178 -0.36 -4.89 7.14
N ALA A 179 0.15 -3.83 7.76
CA ALA A 179 0.33 -2.53 7.12
C ALA A 179 1.70 -1.94 7.50
N TRP A 180 2.44 -1.48 6.49
CA TRP A 180 3.71 -0.76 6.67
C TRP A 180 3.51 0.72 6.41
N LEU A 181 3.91 1.59 7.33
CA LEU A 181 3.85 3.04 7.17
C LEU A 181 5.28 3.58 7.29
N VAL A 182 5.81 4.19 6.23
CA VAL A 182 7.17 4.72 6.23
C VAL A 182 7.12 6.22 5.95
N GLY A 183 7.31 7.00 7.00
CA GLY A 183 7.12 8.44 7.00
C GLY A 183 6.80 8.93 8.41
N GLY A 184 6.72 10.25 8.60
CA GLY A 184 6.51 10.85 9.92
C GLY A 184 7.78 10.97 10.76
N GLN A 185 7.77 11.84 11.77
CA GLN A 185 8.88 12.03 12.70
C GLN A 185 8.35 12.48 14.06
N THR A 186 9.09 12.19 15.12
CA THR A 186 8.71 12.48 16.52
C THR A 186 9.80 13.25 17.27
N GLU A 187 10.70 13.91 16.55
CA GLU A 187 11.63 14.87 17.17
C GLU A 187 10.89 16.07 17.76
N LEU A 188 11.61 16.86 18.56
CA LEU A 188 11.07 18.09 19.13
C LEU A 188 10.52 19.00 18.01
N GLY A 189 9.27 19.46 18.18
CA GLY A 189 8.56 20.24 17.16
C GLY A 189 7.78 19.39 16.16
N SER A 190 7.82 18.06 16.27
CA SER A 190 7.09 17.14 15.40
C SER A 190 6.18 16.21 16.19
N SER A 191 5.04 15.85 15.60
CA SER A 191 4.09 14.88 16.15
C SER A 191 3.73 13.87 15.08
N ALA A 192 3.56 12.61 15.49
CA ALA A 192 3.12 11.52 14.64
C ALA A 192 2.00 10.74 15.34
N ARG A 193 0.74 11.00 14.94
CA ARG A 193 -0.43 10.28 15.47
C ARG A 193 -0.74 9.08 14.57
N LEU A 194 -0.50 7.88 15.07
CA LEU A 194 -0.95 6.63 14.43
C LEU A 194 -2.44 6.42 14.73
N THR A 195 -3.27 6.32 13.70
CA THR A 195 -4.68 5.97 13.79
C THR A 195 -4.91 4.58 13.20
N LEU A 196 -5.60 3.72 13.94
CA LEU A 196 -6.01 2.38 13.53
C LEU A 196 -7.54 2.30 13.52
N THR A 197 -8.09 1.77 12.43
CA THR A 197 -9.55 1.68 12.23
C THR A 197 -9.94 0.25 11.92
N ASN A 198 -10.90 -0.30 12.68
CA ASN A 198 -11.47 -1.65 12.44
C ASN A 198 -12.88 -1.55 11.86
N PRO A 199 -13.05 -1.74 10.55
CA PRO A 199 -14.38 -1.76 9.93
C PRO A 199 -15.15 -3.06 10.13
N GLY A 200 -14.53 -4.06 10.77
CA GLY A 200 -15.14 -5.36 11.01
C GLY A 200 -16.04 -5.38 12.25
N GLU A 201 -16.90 -6.40 12.31
CA GLU A 201 -17.81 -6.65 13.43
C GLU A 201 -17.13 -7.40 14.60
N THR A 202 -15.85 -7.74 14.47
CA THR A 202 -15.09 -8.49 15.48
C THR A 202 -13.90 -7.68 15.98
N ALA A 203 -13.65 -7.75 17.29
CA ALA A 203 -12.48 -7.11 17.88
C ALA A 203 -11.19 -7.72 17.33
N ALA A 204 -10.17 -6.88 17.18
CA ALA A 204 -8.84 -7.26 16.72
C ALA A 204 -7.79 -6.93 17.80
N THR A 205 -6.70 -7.68 17.83
CA THR A 205 -5.52 -7.35 18.64
C THR A 205 -4.39 -7.01 17.69
N VAL A 206 -3.91 -5.78 17.75
CA VAL A 206 -2.91 -5.25 16.83
C VAL A 206 -1.60 -4.99 17.57
N THR A 207 -0.49 -5.36 16.93
CA THR A 207 0.87 -5.10 17.40
C THR A 207 1.51 -4.07 16.48
N VAL A 208 2.01 -2.99 17.08
CA VAL A 208 2.71 -1.89 16.43
C VAL A 208 4.19 -2.04 16.73
N GLN A 209 4.98 -2.32 15.71
CA GLN A 209 6.45 -2.32 15.74
C GLN A 209 6.95 -1.08 15.01
N ALA A 210 7.77 -0.26 15.68
CA ALA A 210 8.36 0.92 15.05
C ALA A 210 9.88 0.76 14.88
N TRP A 211 10.45 1.51 13.94
CA TRP A 211 11.87 1.62 13.67
C TRP A 211 12.25 3.09 13.52
N GLY A 212 13.43 3.41 14.01
CA GLY A 212 14.04 4.72 13.92
C GLY A 212 15.31 4.74 13.09
N SER A 213 16.08 5.81 13.25
CA SER A 213 17.38 5.98 12.59
C SER A 213 18.47 5.05 13.15
N VAL A 214 18.28 4.54 14.37
CA VAL A 214 19.27 3.77 15.12
C VAL A 214 18.87 2.33 15.43
N GLY A 215 17.68 1.90 15.00
CA GLY A 215 17.20 0.55 15.24
C GLY A 215 15.68 0.44 15.47
N PRO A 216 15.20 -0.77 15.80
CA PRO A 216 13.81 -0.99 16.22
C PRO A 216 13.53 -0.38 17.59
N VAL A 217 12.28 0.01 17.78
CA VAL A 217 11.68 0.50 19.04
C VAL A 217 10.88 -0.64 19.68
N ASP A 218 10.71 -0.64 21.01
CA ASP A 218 9.92 -1.67 21.68
C ASP A 218 8.47 -1.69 21.15
N PRO A 219 7.92 -2.87 20.78
CA PRO A 219 6.58 -2.95 20.20
C PRO A 219 5.48 -2.72 21.24
N VAL A 220 4.36 -2.18 20.78
CA VAL A 220 3.16 -1.94 21.59
C VAL A 220 1.99 -2.76 21.05
N THR A 221 1.25 -3.41 21.94
CA THR A 221 0.02 -4.13 21.59
C THR A 221 -1.19 -3.37 22.11
N LEU A 222 -2.23 -3.24 21.29
CA LEU A 222 -3.50 -2.64 21.67
C LEU A 222 -4.69 -3.45 21.14
N ALA A 223 -5.82 -3.31 21.82
CA ALA A 223 -7.08 -3.89 21.39
C ALA A 223 -7.83 -2.88 20.51
N LEU A 224 -8.43 -3.35 19.43
CA LEU A 224 -9.20 -2.54 18.49
C LEU A 224 -10.63 -3.07 18.45
N GLU A 225 -11.58 -2.25 18.90
CA GLU A 225 -12.99 -2.63 19.02
C GLU A 225 -13.65 -2.81 17.63
N PRO A 226 -14.74 -3.61 17.51
CA PRO A 226 -15.56 -3.66 16.30
C PRO A 226 -16.08 -2.29 15.91
N GLY A 227 -15.96 -1.91 14.64
CA GLY A 227 -16.36 -0.57 14.18
C GLY A 227 -15.61 0.57 14.87
N GLY A 228 -14.48 0.28 15.53
CA GLY A 228 -13.79 1.20 16.42
C GLY A 228 -12.57 1.86 15.78
N VAL A 229 -12.21 3.00 16.34
CA VAL A 229 -11.00 3.77 16.02
C VAL A 229 -10.12 3.86 17.26
N SER A 230 -8.82 3.67 17.11
CA SER A 230 -7.85 3.86 18.19
C SER A 230 -6.67 4.68 17.68
N SER A 231 -6.25 5.65 18.48
CA SER A 231 -5.14 6.56 18.14
C SER A 231 -4.02 6.48 19.17
N VAL A 232 -2.77 6.57 18.71
CA VAL A 232 -1.56 6.56 19.55
C VAL A 232 -0.61 7.66 19.06
N LEU A 233 -0.21 8.55 19.97
CA LEU A 233 0.88 9.51 19.71
C LEU A 233 2.23 8.77 19.82
N LEU A 234 2.95 8.65 18.71
CA LEU A 234 4.21 7.88 18.64
C LEU A 234 5.34 8.58 19.40
N GLU A 235 5.28 9.90 19.58
CA GLU A 235 6.22 10.67 20.40
C GLU A 235 6.16 10.32 21.89
N ALA A 236 5.09 9.68 22.36
CA ALA A 236 5.01 9.15 23.72
C ALA A 236 5.84 7.86 23.88
N VAL A 237 6.18 7.20 22.77
CA VAL A 237 6.92 5.93 22.73
C VAL A 237 8.39 6.15 22.37
N THR A 238 8.66 6.97 21.35
CA THR A 238 10.01 7.22 20.84
C THR A 238 10.16 8.62 20.23
N LEU A 239 11.37 9.17 20.24
CA LEU A 239 11.71 10.44 19.58
C LEU A 239 12.70 10.17 18.45
N GLU A 240 12.20 10.14 17.21
CA GLU A 240 12.99 9.77 16.03
C GLU A 240 12.85 10.81 14.91
N PRO A 241 13.95 11.17 14.22
CA PRO A 241 13.92 12.05 13.03
C PRO A 241 13.20 11.43 11.84
N ARG A 242 13.02 10.11 11.87
CA ARG A 242 12.50 9.32 10.77
C ARG A 242 11.90 8.04 11.31
N LEU A 243 10.68 7.74 10.89
CA LEU A 243 9.93 6.59 11.36
C LEU A 243 9.61 5.62 10.23
N GLY A 244 9.64 4.35 10.59
CA GLY A 244 8.98 3.26 9.91
C GLY A 244 8.14 2.51 10.92
N VAL A 245 6.92 2.12 10.57
CA VAL A 245 5.97 1.44 11.45
C VAL A 245 5.37 0.25 10.73
N HIS A 246 5.30 -0.89 11.40
CA HIS A 246 4.59 -2.07 10.97
C HIS A 246 3.49 -2.34 11.97
N VAL A 247 2.27 -2.42 11.47
CA VAL A 247 1.12 -2.83 12.26
C VAL A 247 0.71 -4.20 11.77
N SER A 248 0.56 -5.16 12.68
CA SER A 248 0.10 -6.51 12.38
C SER A 248 -1.04 -6.90 13.31
N SER A 249 -2.01 -7.66 12.80
CA SER A 249 -3.17 -8.09 13.59
C SER A 249 -3.24 -9.60 13.75
N GLU A 250 -3.42 -10.04 14.98
CA GLU A 250 -3.81 -11.43 15.28
C GLU A 250 -5.34 -11.54 15.23
N GLY A 251 -5.86 -11.72 14.01
CA GLY A 251 -7.30 -11.79 13.74
C GLY A 251 -7.92 -10.42 13.44
N GLY A 252 -8.98 -10.41 12.62
CA GLY A 252 -9.58 -9.18 12.12
C GLY A 252 -8.75 -8.49 11.03
N ARG A 253 -9.30 -7.42 10.46
CA ARG A 253 -8.65 -6.56 9.48
C ARG A 253 -8.80 -5.12 9.92
N PHE A 254 -7.83 -4.28 9.61
CA PHE A 254 -7.80 -2.87 9.98
C PHE A 254 -7.24 -2.04 8.84
N THR A 255 -7.42 -0.73 8.91
CA THR A 255 -6.61 0.25 8.18
C THR A 255 -5.78 1.05 9.16
N ALA A 256 -4.65 1.59 8.69
CA ALA A 256 -3.74 2.38 9.49
C ALA A 256 -3.29 3.61 8.71
N SER A 257 -3.13 4.72 9.40
CA SER A 257 -2.55 5.95 8.89
C SER A 257 -1.74 6.65 9.98
N ILE A 258 -0.74 7.45 9.60
CA ILE A 258 -0.04 8.34 10.52
C ILE A 258 -0.29 9.77 10.07
N GLN A 259 -0.90 10.59 10.92
CA GLN A 259 -0.89 12.03 10.74
C GLN A 259 0.45 12.58 11.24
N GLU A 260 1.20 13.24 10.37
CA GLU A 260 2.39 14.00 10.73
C GLU A 260 2.03 15.49 10.83
N THR A 261 2.60 16.18 11.80
CA THR A 261 2.58 17.64 11.90
C THR A 261 3.93 18.12 12.38
N VAL A 262 4.52 19.11 11.70
CA VAL A 262 5.85 19.64 12.05
C VAL A 262 5.84 21.14 12.15
N LEU A 263 6.51 21.62 13.20
CA LEU A 263 6.68 23.03 13.55
C LEU A 263 8.17 23.32 13.72
N ASP A 264 8.61 24.46 13.23
CA ASP A 264 9.86 25.10 13.67
C ASP A 264 9.51 26.21 14.67
N GLY A 265 9.66 25.90 15.97
CA GLY A 265 9.15 26.76 17.03
C GLY A 265 7.63 26.90 16.99
N LEU A 266 7.14 28.02 16.45
CA LEU A 266 5.70 28.32 16.28
C LEU A 266 5.30 28.43 14.79
N VAL A 267 6.23 28.13 13.87
CA VAL A 267 6.01 28.25 12.43
C VAL A 267 5.71 26.88 11.86
N SER A 268 4.52 26.73 11.28
CA SER A 268 4.14 25.46 10.65
C SER A 268 5.05 25.13 9.47
N GLN A 269 5.55 23.90 9.47
CA GLN A 269 6.32 23.28 8.40
C GLN A 269 5.48 22.25 7.64
N GLY A 270 4.15 22.29 7.79
CA GLY A 270 3.21 21.43 7.08
C GLY A 270 2.71 20.25 7.92
N SER A 271 1.58 19.71 7.49
CA SER A 271 0.98 18.49 8.01
C SER A 271 0.44 17.64 6.89
N ASP A 272 0.61 16.33 6.99
CA ASP A 272 0.07 15.39 6.01
C ASP A 272 -0.16 14.00 6.63
N VAL A 273 -0.79 13.10 5.88
CA VAL A 273 -1.16 11.77 6.31
C VAL A 273 -0.39 10.71 5.52
N ILE A 274 0.43 9.95 6.23
CA ILE A 274 1.12 8.77 5.72
C ILE A 274 0.15 7.59 5.70
N THR A 275 0.04 6.94 4.55
CA THR A 275 -0.77 5.73 4.35
C THR A 275 0.10 4.49 4.15
N ALA A 276 -0.53 3.32 4.08
CA ALA A 276 0.18 2.05 3.95
C ALA A 276 0.99 1.99 2.64
N ALA A 277 2.28 1.66 2.77
CA ALA A 277 3.17 1.32 1.69
C ALA A 277 3.09 -0.16 1.31
N ALA A 278 3.58 -0.47 0.11
CA ALA A 278 3.80 -1.84 -0.35
C ALA A 278 4.64 -2.63 0.67
N ASP A 279 4.36 -3.92 0.77
CA ASP A 279 5.10 -4.83 1.65
C ASP A 279 6.60 -4.82 1.29
N PRO A 280 7.51 -5.04 2.27
CA PRO A 280 8.94 -5.11 2.02
C PRO A 280 9.29 -6.10 0.91
N SER A 281 10.03 -5.63 -0.09
CA SER A 281 10.39 -6.39 -1.29
C SER A 281 11.80 -6.05 -1.76
N THR A 282 12.34 -6.85 -2.69
CA THR A 282 13.64 -6.56 -3.33
C THR A 282 13.52 -5.58 -4.50
N GLU A 283 12.29 -5.23 -4.90
CA GLU A 283 12.01 -4.26 -5.94
C GLU A 283 10.79 -3.44 -5.55
N LEU A 284 10.99 -2.15 -5.33
CA LEU A 284 10.01 -1.22 -4.80
C LEU A 284 9.87 -0.03 -5.76
N HIS A 285 8.66 0.49 -5.89
CA HIS A 285 8.38 1.66 -6.71
C HIS A 285 7.74 2.78 -5.88
N VAL A 286 8.16 4.02 -6.13
CA VAL A 286 7.60 5.22 -5.51
C VAL A 286 7.34 6.26 -6.59
N GLY A 287 6.15 6.85 -6.60
CA GLY A 287 5.79 7.90 -7.55
C GLY A 287 4.73 7.47 -8.57
N PRO A 288 4.55 8.27 -9.64
CA PRO A 288 5.30 9.50 -9.92
C PRO A 288 5.10 10.64 -8.90
N ILE A 289 6.15 11.42 -8.64
CA ILE A 289 6.17 12.59 -7.74
C ILE A 289 6.55 13.88 -8.50
N PRO A 290 6.03 15.04 -8.08
CA PRO A 290 6.52 16.32 -8.56
C PRO A 290 7.92 16.60 -7.98
N VAL A 291 8.86 16.96 -8.84
CA VAL A 291 10.23 17.37 -8.46
C VAL A 291 10.38 18.86 -8.76
N LEU A 292 10.80 19.63 -7.76
CA LEU A 292 11.08 21.05 -7.90
C LEU A 292 12.58 21.29 -8.10
N ALA A 293 12.94 22.41 -8.73
CA ALA A 293 14.33 22.75 -9.02
C ALA A 293 15.18 23.04 -7.75
N ASP A 294 14.54 23.38 -6.63
CA ASP A 294 15.22 23.72 -5.38
C ASP A 294 15.65 22.46 -4.61
N ALA A 295 16.85 22.51 -4.02
CA ALA A 295 17.37 21.42 -3.19
C ALA A 295 16.53 21.22 -1.91
N GLY A 296 16.45 19.98 -1.43
CA GLY A 296 15.71 19.64 -0.21
C GLY A 296 14.18 19.67 -0.36
N THR A 297 13.68 19.75 -1.59
CA THR A 297 12.23 19.74 -1.88
C THR A 297 11.64 18.35 -2.03
N ALA A 298 12.47 17.30 -2.07
CA ALA A 298 12.01 15.93 -2.09
C ALA A 298 13.02 14.96 -1.45
N MET A 299 12.51 13.95 -0.77
CA MET A 299 13.29 12.93 -0.07
C MET A 299 12.65 11.56 -0.26
N LEU A 300 13.45 10.52 -0.46
CA LEU A 300 13.02 9.12 -0.38
C LEU A 300 13.37 8.58 1.01
N ARG A 301 12.38 8.03 1.71
CA ARG A 301 12.58 7.32 2.98
C ARG A 301 12.46 5.82 2.75
N LEU A 302 13.47 5.08 3.21
CA LEU A 302 13.51 3.62 3.11
C LEU A 302 13.68 3.00 4.50
N LEU A 303 12.97 1.90 4.72
CA LEU A 303 13.08 1.02 5.89
C LEU A 303 13.65 -0.33 5.43
N ASN A 304 14.72 -0.77 6.09
CA ASN A 304 15.15 -2.17 6.09
C ASN A 304 14.64 -2.84 7.39
N PRO A 305 13.54 -3.61 7.35
CA PRO A 305 13.02 -4.27 8.54
C PRO A 305 13.79 -5.56 8.90
N GLY A 306 14.72 -6.01 8.05
CA GLY A 306 15.44 -7.26 8.21
C GLY A 306 16.60 -7.20 9.21
N GLU A 307 17.23 -8.36 9.40
CA GLU A 307 18.41 -8.54 10.27
C GLU A 307 19.75 -8.45 9.50
N GLU A 308 19.70 -8.33 8.17
CA GLU A 308 20.86 -8.24 7.28
C GLU A 308 20.96 -6.85 6.65
N ARG A 309 22.19 -6.41 6.32
CA ARG A 309 22.41 -5.15 5.60
C ARG A 309 21.79 -5.24 4.21
N ALA A 310 21.09 -4.20 3.78
CA ALA A 310 20.52 -4.08 2.44
C ALA A 310 21.42 -3.18 1.58
N GLU A 311 21.91 -3.69 0.47
CA GLU A 311 22.51 -2.90 -0.60
C GLU A 311 21.41 -2.46 -1.56
N VAL A 312 21.34 -1.17 -1.86
CA VAL A 312 20.22 -0.56 -2.58
C VAL A 312 20.73 0.24 -3.77
N SER A 313 20.05 0.09 -4.91
CA SER A 313 20.20 0.92 -6.10
C SER A 313 18.90 1.69 -6.34
N ILE A 314 19.01 2.98 -6.64
CA ILE A 314 17.85 3.85 -6.89
C ILE A 314 17.97 4.38 -8.32
N ASP A 315 17.04 3.98 -9.18
CA ASP A 315 16.87 4.53 -10.52
C ASP A 315 15.73 5.56 -10.52
N VAL A 316 15.99 6.70 -11.13
CA VAL A 316 15.02 7.75 -11.43
C VAL A 316 14.46 7.51 -12.84
N LEU A 317 13.14 7.42 -12.93
CA LEU A 317 12.38 7.18 -14.16
C LEU A 317 11.76 8.50 -14.64
N THR A 318 12.38 9.11 -15.66
CA THR A 318 11.86 10.32 -16.34
C THR A 318 11.67 10.00 -17.83
N GLU A 319 12.59 10.38 -18.70
CA GLU A 319 12.64 9.98 -20.12
C GLU A 319 13.50 8.72 -20.31
N GLY A 320 13.37 7.77 -19.39
CA GLY A 320 14.20 6.59 -19.24
C GLY A 320 14.72 6.43 -17.80
N ALA A 321 15.36 5.29 -17.54
CA ALA A 321 16.00 5.04 -16.26
C ALA A 321 17.38 5.68 -16.20
N SER A 322 17.65 6.39 -15.10
CA SER A 322 18.99 6.90 -14.75
C SER A 322 19.24 6.70 -13.27
N THR A 323 20.45 6.31 -12.88
CA THR A 323 20.77 6.12 -11.46
C THR A 323 20.81 7.45 -10.72
N LEU A 324 20.19 7.51 -9.54
CA LEU A 324 20.19 8.70 -8.69
C LEU A 324 21.63 9.03 -8.27
N SER A 325 22.04 10.28 -8.53
CA SER A 325 23.41 10.72 -8.25
C SER A 325 23.73 10.62 -6.76
N GLY A 326 24.94 10.15 -6.43
CA GLY A 326 25.41 10.06 -5.04
C GLY A 326 24.86 8.86 -4.26
N THR A 327 24.14 7.94 -4.90
CA THR A 327 23.62 6.71 -4.29
C THR A 327 24.40 5.44 -4.66
N ASP A 328 25.58 5.61 -5.26
CA ASP A 328 26.48 4.49 -5.58
C ASP A 328 26.80 3.65 -4.32
N ALA A 329 26.43 2.36 -4.34
CA ALA A 329 26.62 1.44 -3.23
C ALA A 329 25.95 1.91 -1.91
N LEU A 330 24.74 2.49 -2.01
CA LEU A 330 23.93 2.82 -0.84
C LEU A 330 23.66 1.55 -0.01
N VAL A 331 23.88 1.66 1.30
CA VAL A 331 23.65 0.58 2.26
C VAL A 331 22.68 1.07 3.32
N ILE A 332 21.66 0.26 3.61
CA ILE A 332 20.74 0.45 4.73
C ILE A 332 21.03 -0.63 5.76
N GLU A 333 21.44 -0.20 6.96
CA GLU A 333 21.75 -1.10 8.05
C GLU A 333 20.49 -1.86 8.53
N PRO A 334 20.64 -3.06 9.10
CA PRO A 334 19.52 -3.85 9.62
C PRO A 334 18.64 -3.08 10.60
N GLY A 335 17.33 -3.16 10.44
CA GLY A 335 16.36 -2.54 11.34
C GLY A 335 16.46 -1.01 11.41
N THR A 336 16.90 -0.34 10.35
CA THR A 336 17.04 1.12 10.34
C THR A 336 16.21 1.78 9.25
N VAL A 337 15.84 3.03 9.50
CA VAL A 337 15.20 3.93 8.55
C VAL A 337 16.22 4.94 8.05
N VAL A 338 16.28 5.18 6.74
CA VAL A 338 17.20 6.12 6.10
C VAL A 338 16.44 7.07 5.19
N ASP A 339 16.81 8.35 5.24
CA ASP A 339 16.38 9.37 4.29
C ASP A 339 17.47 9.61 3.25
N ILE A 340 17.06 9.62 1.98
CA ILE A 340 17.88 9.88 0.81
C ILE A 340 17.34 11.14 0.15
N ALA A 341 18.15 12.19 0.05
CA ALA A 341 17.77 13.39 -0.68
C ALA A 341 17.61 13.07 -2.17
N LEU A 342 16.57 13.60 -2.79
CA LEU A 342 16.31 13.46 -4.23
C LEU A 342 16.89 14.65 -5.02
N ASP A 343 17.92 15.28 -4.46
CA ASP A 343 18.63 16.38 -5.10
C ASP A 343 19.31 15.91 -6.40
N GLY A 344 19.32 16.78 -7.42
CA GLY A 344 19.95 16.48 -8.70
C GLY A 344 19.06 15.74 -9.70
N ILE A 345 17.78 15.50 -9.36
CA ILE A 345 16.75 15.19 -10.35
C ILE A 345 16.30 16.51 -11.01
N ASP A 346 16.17 16.52 -12.33
CA ASP A 346 15.68 17.69 -13.05
C ASP A 346 14.23 18.00 -12.68
N GLU A 347 13.87 19.29 -12.69
CA GLU A 347 12.51 19.77 -12.42
C GLU A 347 11.49 19.11 -13.37
N GLY A 348 10.36 18.66 -12.81
CA GLY A 348 9.31 17.99 -13.57
C GLY A 348 8.62 16.90 -12.76
N THR A 349 8.42 15.73 -13.37
CA THR A 349 7.81 14.57 -12.72
C THR A 349 8.70 13.36 -12.89
N ALA A 350 8.94 12.65 -11.79
CA ALA A 350 9.78 11.47 -11.78
C ALA A 350 9.15 10.36 -10.93
N ALA A 351 9.44 9.11 -11.26
CA ALA A 351 9.23 7.99 -10.34
C ALA A 351 10.56 7.37 -9.97
N LEU A 352 10.58 6.58 -8.91
CA LEU A 352 11.75 5.91 -8.40
C LEU A 352 11.54 4.40 -8.48
N ARG A 353 12.51 3.70 -9.04
CA ARG A 353 12.63 2.23 -8.94
C ARG A 353 13.80 1.94 -8.00
N ILE A 354 13.50 1.24 -6.93
CA ILE A 354 14.45 0.86 -5.89
C ILE A 354 14.67 -0.64 -6.00
N THR A 355 15.91 -1.06 -6.22
CA THR A 355 16.30 -2.48 -6.25
C THR A 355 17.21 -2.78 -5.08
N SER A 356 16.96 -3.87 -4.36
CA SER A 356 17.76 -4.27 -3.21
C SER A 356 18.02 -5.77 -3.15
N ASP A 357 19.11 -6.17 -2.50
CA ASP A 357 19.42 -7.57 -2.20
C ASP A 357 18.67 -8.11 -0.97
N GLN A 358 18.03 -7.23 -0.18
CA GLN A 358 17.17 -7.57 0.95
C GLN A 358 15.79 -6.90 0.80
N PRO A 359 14.74 -7.43 1.45
CA PRO A 359 13.43 -6.77 1.46
C PRO A 359 13.48 -5.39 2.12
N VAL A 360 13.04 -4.36 1.40
CA VAL A 360 12.91 -2.98 1.88
C VAL A 360 11.52 -2.42 1.51
N THR A 361 11.03 -1.45 2.28
CA THR A 361 9.81 -0.69 1.96
C THR A 361 10.06 0.80 2.21
N GLY A 362 9.15 1.67 1.79
CA GLY A 362 9.42 3.11 1.81
C GLY A 362 8.29 4.01 1.35
N GLY A 363 8.63 5.29 1.21
CA GLY A 363 7.78 6.35 0.68
C GLY A 363 8.62 7.59 0.35
N ALA A 364 8.04 8.54 -0.37
CA ALA A 364 8.66 9.82 -0.66
C ALA A 364 7.97 10.94 0.11
N LEU A 365 8.76 11.91 0.57
CA LEU A 365 8.30 13.18 1.11
C LEU A 365 8.62 14.27 0.08
N ILE A 366 7.63 15.08 -0.25
CA ILE A 366 7.77 16.32 -1.01
C ILE A 366 7.63 17.48 -0.03
N VAL A 367 8.50 18.47 -0.14
CA VAL A 367 8.48 19.69 0.66
C VAL A 367 8.42 20.90 -0.26
N ARG A 368 7.45 21.79 -0.06
CA ARG A 368 7.38 23.09 -0.75
C ARG A 368 7.58 24.21 0.23
N GLN A 369 8.51 25.12 -0.07
CA GLN A 369 8.73 26.31 0.74
C GLN A 369 7.67 27.37 0.46
N GLY A 370 7.11 27.92 1.52
CA GLY A 370 6.17 29.03 1.50
C GLY A 370 6.84 30.38 1.75
N GLY A 371 6.01 31.41 1.81
CA GLY A 371 6.38 32.74 2.26
C GLY A 371 6.71 32.78 3.76
N PRO A 372 7.24 33.92 4.25
CA PRO A 372 7.48 34.12 5.67
C PRO A 372 6.15 34.07 6.45
N SER A 373 6.21 33.55 7.67
CA SER A 373 5.04 33.53 8.54
C SER A 373 4.69 34.94 9.05
N GLU A 374 3.41 35.21 9.33
CA GLU A 374 3.01 36.50 9.93
C GLU A 374 3.54 36.69 11.36
N LEU A 375 3.69 35.59 12.10
CA LEU A 375 4.14 35.57 13.49
C LEU A 375 5.67 35.70 13.61
N ASP A 376 6.40 35.18 12.62
CA ASP A 376 7.85 35.24 12.53
C ASP A 376 8.29 35.52 11.06
N PRO A 377 8.56 36.80 10.73
CA PRO A 377 9.01 37.19 9.39
C PRO A 377 10.37 36.65 8.97
N ASP A 378 11.16 36.12 9.90
CA ASP A 378 12.50 35.57 9.64
C ASP A 378 12.45 34.07 9.31
N GLN A 379 11.28 33.43 9.43
CA GLN A 379 11.06 32.01 9.18
C GLN A 379 10.00 31.79 8.09
N SER A 380 10.34 30.95 7.10
CA SER A 380 9.41 30.52 6.05
C SER A 380 8.54 29.37 6.53
N LEU A 381 7.28 29.41 6.10
CA LEU A 381 6.40 28.26 6.18
C LEU A 381 6.89 27.16 5.22
N ALA A 382 6.50 25.93 5.48
CA ALA A 382 6.65 24.84 4.52
C ALA A 382 5.34 24.05 4.40
N GLU A 383 5.24 23.31 3.31
CA GLU A 383 4.21 22.32 3.04
C GLU A 383 4.86 20.96 2.83
N ARG A 384 4.13 19.89 3.17
CA ARG A 384 4.61 18.52 3.06
C ARG A 384 3.56 17.63 2.40
N ALA A 385 4.01 16.73 1.54
CA ALA A 385 3.17 15.67 0.99
C ALA A 385 3.94 14.35 0.98
N TRP A 386 3.35 13.32 1.55
CA TRP A 386 3.84 11.96 1.57
C TRP A 386 3.20 11.13 0.47
N LEU A 387 4.01 10.31 -0.18
CA LEU A 387 3.55 9.30 -1.11
C LEU A 387 4.16 7.95 -0.71
N PRO A 388 3.36 6.95 -0.33
CA PRO A 388 3.88 5.62 -0.04
C PRO A 388 4.45 4.96 -1.30
N ALA A 389 5.34 3.99 -1.12
CA ALA A 389 5.64 3.04 -2.17
C ALA A 389 4.42 2.18 -2.51
N THR A 390 4.21 1.88 -3.78
CA THR A 390 3.06 1.12 -4.27
C THR A 390 3.48 0.08 -5.30
N ASP A 391 2.70 -1.01 -5.38
CA ASP A 391 2.83 -1.97 -6.47
C ASP A 391 2.18 -1.39 -7.74
N PRO A 392 2.85 -1.46 -8.90
CA PRO A 392 2.23 -1.10 -10.17
C PRO A 392 1.04 -2.01 -10.48
N ALA A 393 -0.02 -1.46 -11.06
CA ALA A 393 -1.25 -2.20 -11.36
C ALA A 393 -1.62 -2.13 -12.84
N ASP A 394 -2.29 -3.18 -13.33
CA ASP A 394 -2.80 -3.23 -14.71
C ASP A 394 -4.07 -2.38 -14.87
N HIS A 395 -4.80 -2.17 -13.77
CA HIS A 395 -6.05 -1.42 -13.75
C HIS A 395 -6.24 -0.73 -12.39
N GLY A 396 -6.74 0.50 -12.39
CA GLY A 396 -6.99 1.24 -11.16
C GLY A 396 -7.73 2.56 -11.36
N LEU A 397 -8.04 3.21 -10.23
CA LEU A 397 -8.75 4.49 -10.15
C LEU A 397 -7.97 5.50 -9.33
N LEU A 398 -7.93 6.75 -9.81
CA LEU A 398 -7.68 7.92 -8.98
C LEU A 398 -9.03 8.55 -8.64
N ALA A 399 -9.36 8.65 -7.36
CA ALA A 399 -10.50 9.43 -6.90
C ALA A 399 -10.06 10.90 -6.81
N LEU A 400 -10.74 11.79 -7.55
CA LEU A 400 -10.40 13.21 -7.61
C LEU A 400 -11.47 14.03 -6.90
N PRO A 401 -11.09 15.02 -6.06
CA PRO A 401 -12.07 15.91 -5.46
C PRO A 401 -12.89 16.60 -6.56
N ALA A 402 -14.21 16.69 -6.37
CA ALA A 402 -15.07 17.43 -7.30
C ALA A 402 -14.68 18.92 -7.35
N ASP A 403 -15.02 19.59 -8.47
CA ASP A 403 -14.67 20.99 -8.72
C ASP A 403 -14.91 21.92 -7.52
N GLY A 404 -13.85 22.64 -7.11
CA GLY A 404 -13.91 23.66 -6.07
C GLY A 404 -13.90 23.15 -4.63
N ALA A 405 -13.70 21.84 -4.40
CA ALA A 405 -13.78 21.26 -3.05
C ALA A 405 -12.71 21.80 -2.11
N LEU A 406 -11.42 21.78 -2.49
CA LEU A 406 -10.31 22.31 -1.66
C LEU A 406 -9.06 22.70 -2.48
N VAL A 407 -9.03 22.34 -3.77
CA VAL A 407 -7.86 22.36 -4.65
C VAL A 407 -8.10 23.28 -5.85
N ASP A 408 -7.04 23.94 -6.31
CA ASP A 408 -7.06 24.84 -7.47
C ASP A 408 -6.59 24.14 -8.75
N GLU A 409 -5.69 23.16 -8.62
CA GLU A 409 -5.09 22.44 -9.74
C GLU A 409 -4.90 20.96 -9.40
N VAL A 410 -5.14 20.10 -10.40
CA VAL A 410 -4.86 18.67 -10.37
C VAL A 410 -3.94 18.34 -11.54
N ALA A 411 -2.73 17.88 -11.22
CA ALA A 411 -1.77 17.40 -12.21
C ALA A 411 -1.63 15.88 -12.10
N LEU A 412 -1.92 15.17 -13.19
CA LEU A 412 -1.80 13.72 -13.25
C LEU A 412 -0.49 13.28 -13.90
N ALA A 413 0.05 12.17 -13.42
CA ALA A 413 1.20 11.54 -14.03
C ALA A 413 1.12 10.02 -13.99
N LEU A 414 1.73 9.40 -15.00
CA LEU A 414 1.80 7.95 -15.17
C LEU A 414 3.26 7.52 -15.32
N THR A 415 3.59 6.36 -14.75
CA THR A 415 4.91 5.74 -14.93
C THR A 415 4.74 4.32 -15.47
N ASN A 416 5.55 4.01 -16.49
CA ASN A 416 5.81 2.65 -16.95
C ASN A 416 7.13 2.17 -16.32
N PRO A 417 7.10 1.37 -15.24
CA PRO A 417 8.31 0.81 -14.62
C PRO A 417 8.95 -0.31 -15.45
N GLY A 418 8.21 -0.86 -16.42
CA GLY A 418 8.61 -2.01 -17.22
C GLY A 418 9.76 -1.74 -18.19
N ALA A 419 10.25 -2.82 -18.79
CA ALA A 419 11.36 -2.81 -19.75
C ALA A 419 10.91 -2.64 -21.22
N GLU A 420 9.61 -2.62 -21.49
CA GLU A 420 9.03 -2.46 -22.82
C GLU A 420 8.12 -1.23 -22.87
N ASP A 421 8.09 -0.55 -24.01
CA ASP A 421 7.14 0.54 -24.26
C ASP A 421 5.71 0.01 -24.21
N GLN A 422 4.80 0.79 -23.60
CA GLN A 422 3.38 0.43 -23.55
C GLN A 422 2.47 1.60 -23.93
N THR A 423 1.21 1.29 -24.18
CA THR A 423 0.14 2.27 -24.33
C THR A 423 -0.81 2.07 -23.17
N VAL A 424 -1.00 3.13 -22.38
CA VAL A 424 -1.96 3.20 -21.28
C VAL A 424 -3.22 3.88 -21.77
N THR A 425 -4.38 3.33 -21.43
CA THR A 425 -5.68 3.94 -21.72
C THR A 425 -6.18 4.66 -20.48
N VAL A 426 -6.62 5.90 -20.65
CA VAL A 426 -7.16 6.74 -19.58
C VAL A 426 -8.56 7.23 -19.92
N HIS A 427 -9.45 7.18 -18.94
CA HIS A 427 -10.79 7.77 -18.99
C HIS A 427 -11.00 8.68 -17.79
N THR A 428 -11.61 9.85 -17.99
CA THR A 428 -12.16 10.63 -16.90
C THR A 428 -13.65 10.33 -16.73
N VAL A 429 -14.14 10.42 -15.49
CA VAL A 429 -15.55 10.26 -15.16
C VAL A 429 -16.00 11.48 -14.39
N ASP A 430 -17.04 12.16 -14.86
CA ASP A 430 -17.61 13.33 -14.19
C ASP A 430 -18.62 12.94 -13.08
N ALA A 431 -19.07 13.92 -12.31
CA ALA A 431 -20.03 13.72 -11.22
C ALA A 431 -21.42 13.24 -11.69
N ASP A 432 -21.73 13.38 -12.98
CA ASP A 432 -22.96 12.86 -13.60
C ASP A 432 -22.78 11.39 -14.07
N GLY A 433 -21.63 10.79 -13.79
CA GLY A 433 -21.29 9.42 -14.16
C GLY A 433 -21.01 9.22 -15.64
N GLN A 434 -20.70 10.31 -16.36
CA GLN A 434 -20.41 10.32 -17.77
C GLN A 434 -18.90 10.13 -18.00
N ARG A 435 -18.56 9.16 -18.84
CA ARG A 435 -17.18 8.82 -19.17
C ARG A 435 -16.70 9.60 -20.39
N SER A 436 -15.46 10.08 -20.34
CA SER A 436 -14.78 10.63 -21.51
C SER A 436 -14.51 9.54 -22.56
N ALA A 437 -14.24 9.98 -23.79
CA ALA A 437 -13.61 9.09 -24.77
C ALA A 437 -12.25 8.60 -24.22
N PRO A 438 -11.84 7.36 -24.52
CA PRO A 438 -10.51 6.86 -24.15
C PRO A 438 -9.42 7.73 -24.74
N VAL A 439 -8.44 8.08 -23.90
CA VAL A 439 -7.19 8.70 -24.33
C VAL A 439 -6.08 7.65 -24.24
N GLU A 440 -5.45 7.36 -25.38
CA GLU A 440 -4.29 6.45 -25.44
C GLU A 440 -3.00 7.23 -25.26
N ILE A 441 -2.24 6.90 -24.23
CA ILE A 441 -0.97 7.55 -23.87
C ILE A 441 0.15 6.52 -24.05
N ARG A 442 1.07 6.79 -24.97
CA ARG A 442 2.28 5.97 -25.12
C ARG A 442 3.31 6.37 -24.06
N ILE A 443 3.72 5.41 -23.24
CA ILE A 443 4.76 5.62 -22.23
C ILE A 443 5.93 4.68 -22.57
N PRO A 444 7.12 5.21 -22.91
CA PRO A 444 8.31 4.39 -23.15
C PRO A 444 8.67 3.53 -21.94
N ALA A 445 9.50 2.51 -22.16
CA ALA A 445 10.04 1.69 -21.08
C ALA A 445 10.73 2.56 -20.01
N SER A 446 10.53 2.21 -18.73
CA SER A 446 11.19 2.85 -17.58
C SER A 446 11.09 4.39 -17.60
N SER A 447 9.91 4.91 -17.91
CA SER A 447 9.67 6.34 -18.13
C SER A 447 8.40 6.82 -17.43
N THR A 448 8.35 8.12 -17.18
CA THR A 448 7.24 8.83 -16.55
C THR A 448 6.74 9.92 -17.48
N SER A 449 5.42 10.06 -17.58
CA SER A 449 4.76 11.10 -18.39
C SER A 449 3.71 11.82 -17.56
N GLY A 450 3.80 13.15 -17.50
CA GLY A 450 2.69 13.99 -17.07
C GLY A 450 1.56 14.01 -18.11
N LEU A 451 0.32 14.19 -17.66
CA LEU A 451 -0.88 14.21 -18.51
C LEU A 451 -1.47 15.62 -18.65
N GLY A 452 -0.63 16.64 -18.83
CA GLY A 452 -1.06 18.05 -18.82
C GLY A 452 -2.10 18.45 -19.88
N ASP A 453 -2.32 17.61 -20.92
CA ASP A 453 -3.35 17.83 -21.95
C ASP A 453 -4.69 17.16 -21.62
N LEU A 454 -4.76 16.31 -20.58
CA LEU A 454 -5.99 15.65 -20.17
C LEU A 454 -6.87 16.62 -19.38
N ASP A 455 -8.08 16.90 -19.87
CA ASP A 455 -9.04 17.72 -19.14
C ASP A 455 -9.65 16.92 -17.99
N VAL A 456 -9.26 17.29 -16.77
CA VAL A 456 -9.73 16.70 -15.52
C VAL A 456 -10.70 17.63 -14.77
N ASN A 457 -11.04 18.79 -15.33
CA ASN A 457 -12.05 19.66 -14.72
C ASN A 457 -13.40 18.94 -14.70
N GLY A 458 -14.05 18.95 -13.54
CA GLY A 458 -15.31 18.27 -13.28
C GLY A 458 -15.20 16.76 -13.13
N ALA A 459 -14.01 16.17 -13.30
CA ALA A 459 -13.81 14.75 -13.11
C ALA A 459 -13.76 14.41 -11.61
N VAL A 460 -14.50 13.39 -11.21
CA VAL A 460 -14.48 12.82 -9.85
C VAL A 460 -13.67 11.52 -9.79
N ALA A 461 -13.37 10.93 -10.95
CA ALA A 461 -12.51 9.78 -11.05
C ALA A 461 -11.71 9.76 -12.36
N VAL A 462 -10.55 9.11 -12.33
CA VAL A 462 -9.75 8.79 -13.51
C VAL A 462 -9.46 7.30 -13.50
N GLU A 463 -9.93 6.60 -14.53
CA GLU A 463 -9.70 5.19 -14.77
C GLU A 463 -8.47 5.02 -15.65
N VAL A 464 -7.55 4.17 -15.19
CA VAL A 464 -6.26 3.91 -15.84
C VAL A 464 -6.15 2.41 -16.10
N THR A 465 -5.91 2.04 -17.35
CA THR A 465 -5.71 0.64 -17.78
C THR A 465 -4.41 0.52 -18.57
N GLY A 466 -3.54 -0.42 -18.19
CA GLY A 466 -2.26 -0.69 -18.84
C GLY A 466 -1.64 -2.01 -18.35
N THR A 467 -0.32 -2.09 -18.40
CA THR A 467 0.44 -3.23 -17.85
C THR A 467 1.38 -2.70 -16.78
N GLN A 468 1.13 -3.02 -15.51
CA GLN A 468 1.96 -2.61 -14.38
C GLN A 468 2.25 -1.10 -14.38
N VAL A 469 1.21 -0.27 -14.28
CA VAL A 469 1.31 1.19 -14.30
C VAL A 469 1.25 1.75 -12.88
N LEU A 470 2.07 2.76 -12.61
CA LEU A 470 1.90 3.63 -11.44
C LEU A 470 1.24 4.92 -11.91
N ALA A 471 0.34 5.46 -11.10
CA ALA A 471 -0.33 6.71 -11.41
C ALA A 471 -0.55 7.52 -10.12
N THR A 472 -0.39 8.84 -10.23
CA THR A 472 -0.61 9.77 -9.12
C THR A 472 -1.36 11.01 -9.58
N ALA A 473 -2.10 11.60 -8.64
CA ALA A 473 -2.67 12.93 -8.76
C ALA A 473 -1.96 13.87 -7.77
N THR A 474 -1.24 14.86 -8.28
CA THR A 474 -0.71 15.96 -7.49
C THR A 474 -1.77 17.05 -7.40
N LEU A 475 -2.20 17.34 -6.19
CA LEU A 475 -3.18 18.37 -5.86
C LEU A 475 -2.45 19.63 -5.41
N SER A 476 -2.90 20.80 -5.84
CA SER A 476 -2.31 22.07 -5.39
C SER A 476 -3.37 23.10 -5.06
N ALA A 477 -3.13 23.87 -4.00
CA ALA A 477 -3.96 24.99 -3.58
C ALA A 477 -3.08 26.20 -3.30
N THR A 478 -3.42 27.35 -3.89
CA THR A 478 -2.65 28.58 -3.81
C THR A 478 -3.18 29.46 -2.69
N THR A 479 -2.29 29.85 -1.79
CA THR A 479 -2.54 30.81 -0.71
C THR A 479 -1.68 32.06 -0.92
N ASP A 480 -1.92 33.11 -0.14
CA ASP A 480 -1.06 34.28 -0.08
C ASP A 480 0.36 33.96 0.44
N GLN A 481 0.49 32.89 1.21
CA GLN A 481 1.73 32.39 1.80
C GLN A 481 2.40 31.27 0.98
N GLY A 482 1.97 31.02 -0.26
CA GLY A 482 2.56 30.03 -1.16
C GLY A 482 1.60 28.92 -1.58
N THR A 483 2.10 27.94 -2.30
CA THR A 483 1.30 26.85 -2.88
C THR A 483 1.42 25.59 -2.04
N MET A 484 0.28 25.14 -1.51
CA MET A 484 0.14 23.85 -0.84
C MET A 484 0.16 22.69 -1.84
N VAL A 485 0.47 21.49 -1.37
CA VAL A 485 0.56 20.27 -2.17
C VAL A 485 0.06 19.08 -1.39
N GLY A 486 -0.74 18.25 -2.04
CA GLY A 486 -1.08 16.89 -1.60
C GLY A 486 -0.86 15.93 -2.77
N VAL A 487 -0.60 14.64 -2.50
CA VAL A 487 -0.40 13.64 -3.55
C VAL A 487 -1.20 12.37 -3.27
N LEU A 488 -2.03 11.97 -4.22
CA LEU A 488 -2.81 10.73 -4.15
C LEU A 488 -2.23 9.68 -5.10
N PRO A 489 -1.90 8.47 -4.61
CA PRO A 489 -1.63 7.34 -5.48
C PRO A 489 -2.93 6.74 -6.03
N MET A 490 -2.83 6.08 -7.18
CA MET A 490 -3.92 5.28 -7.73
C MET A 490 -4.28 4.12 -6.81
N THR A 491 -5.57 3.90 -6.63
CA THR A 491 -6.12 2.71 -5.99
C THR A 491 -6.22 1.60 -7.04
N PRO A 492 -5.50 0.47 -6.89
CA PRO A 492 -5.61 -0.66 -7.80
C PRO A 492 -7.03 -1.25 -7.82
N ASP A 493 -7.43 -1.83 -8.96
CA ASP A 493 -8.64 -2.64 -9.03
C ASP A 493 -8.53 -3.82 -8.06
N ALA A 494 -9.46 -3.89 -7.10
CA ALA A 494 -9.50 -4.96 -6.10
C ALA A 494 -9.86 -6.33 -6.68
N HIS A 495 -10.35 -6.37 -7.93
CA HIS A 495 -10.53 -7.61 -8.64
C HIS A 495 -9.17 -8.22 -9.01
N SER A 496 -8.77 -9.20 -8.21
CA SER A 496 -7.73 -10.17 -8.56
C SER A 496 -8.40 -11.51 -8.88
N ASP A 497 -7.85 -12.29 -9.81
CA ASP A 497 -8.29 -13.67 -10.06
C ASP A 497 -8.08 -14.52 -8.78
N GLN A 498 -9.06 -14.53 -7.88
CA GLN A 498 -8.98 -15.28 -6.63
C GLN A 498 -9.32 -16.75 -6.88
N SER A 499 -8.31 -17.61 -6.93
CA SER A 499 -8.52 -19.07 -6.86
C SER A 499 -8.08 -19.61 -5.49
N VAL A 500 -9.01 -20.27 -4.77
CA VAL A 500 -8.72 -20.92 -3.49
C VAL A 500 -8.64 -22.43 -3.69
N THR A 501 -7.49 -23.02 -3.38
CA THR A 501 -7.30 -24.48 -3.44
C THR A 501 -7.76 -25.13 -2.14
N VAL A 502 -8.97 -25.71 -2.14
CA VAL A 502 -9.50 -26.45 -0.99
C VAL A 502 -9.02 -27.90 -1.00
N HIS A 503 -8.34 -28.31 0.07
CA HIS A 503 -7.97 -29.70 0.30
C HIS A 503 -9.04 -30.37 1.18
N VAL A 504 -9.88 -31.22 0.58
CA VAL A 504 -10.85 -32.02 1.34
C VAL A 504 -10.12 -33.19 1.98
N GLY A 505 -9.89 -33.13 3.29
CA GLY A 505 -9.39 -34.26 4.05
C GLY A 505 -10.42 -35.40 4.09
N THR A 506 -10.06 -36.56 3.57
CA THR A 506 -10.83 -37.79 3.78
C THR A 506 -10.42 -38.43 5.11
N ASN A 507 -11.38 -38.58 6.03
CA ASN A 507 -11.25 -39.33 7.30
C ASN A 507 -10.76 -40.77 7.14
#